data_AF-H0XMB6-F1
#
_entry.id   AF-H0XMB6-F1
#
_cell.length_a   1.000
_cell.length_b   1.000
_cell.length_c   1.000
_cell.angle_alpha   90.00
_cell.angle_beta   90.00
_cell.angle_gamma   90.00
#
_symmetry.space_group_name_H-M   'P 1'
#
loop_
_entity.id
_entity.type
_entity.pdbx_description
1 polymer ?
#
loop_
_entity_poly.entity_id
_entity_poly.type
_entity_poly.pdbx_seq_one_letter_code
_entity_poly.pdbx_strand_id
1 'polypeptide(L)'
;WSASLGALPAGLESLLRGCSALSVLWMPALLPVASRLLLCPALLSMSSGSPPYQSSLPLGSSYIPGLVFAAFIICPNEKVAKEITRAMVEKRLAACINLIPQVTSIRMEGKDQGRQVPLLIETESSLVPALTNFTK
;
A
#
# COMPACT_ATOMS: atom_id res chain seq x y z
N TRP A 1 2.59 15.02 27.57
CA TRP A 1 3.95 15.55 27.40
C TRP A 1 3.87 16.71 26.41
N SER A 2 3.96 17.94 26.91
CA SER A 2 3.92 19.15 26.10
C SER A 2 5.31 19.44 25.55
N ALA A 3 5.45 19.51 24.23
CA ALA A 3 6.68 19.95 23.58
C ALA A 3 6.59 21.44 23.27
N SER A 4 7.43 22.20 23.94
CA SER A 4 7.66 23.63 23.76
C SER A 4 8.24 23.88 22.36
N LEU A 5 7.57 24.70 21.53
CA LEU A 5 8.15 25.24 20.31
C LEU A 5 9.19 26.31 20.69
N GLY A 6 10.46 26.00 20.47
CA GLY A 6 11.58 26.92 20.57
C GLY A 6 11.53 27.96 19.44
N ALA A 7 11.84 29.20 19.81
CA ALA A 7 11.85 30.40 18.97
C ALA A 7 12.80 30.28 17.76
N LEU A 8 12.31 30.72 16.60
CA LEU A 8 13.10 30.89 15.36
C LEU A 8 13.88 32.22 15.41
N PRO A 9 15.16 32.27 14.99
CA PRO A 9 15.96 33.50 15.01
C PRO A 9 15.55 34.51 13.94
N ALA A 10 15.48 35.78 14.35
CA ALA A 10 15.02 36.95 13.59
C ALA A 10 16.01 37.45 12.51
N GLY A 11 16.35 36.58 11.55
CA GLY A 11 17.27 36.92 10.45
C GLY A 11 16.82 36.51 9.04
N LEU A 12 15.72 35.77 8.91
CA LEU A 12 15.28 35.22 7.61
C LEU A 12 14.25 36.11 6.87
N GLU A 13 13.66 37.09 7.54
CA GLU A 13 12.63 37.99 6.97
C GLU A 13 13.22 39.01 5.96
N SER A 14 14.52 39.31 6.05
CA SER A 14 15.18 40.28 5.17
C SER A 14 15.61 39.69 3.81
N LEU A 15 15.73 38.36 3.71
CA LEU A 15 16.03 37.67 2.45
C LEU A 15 14.76 37.39 1.63
N LEU A 16 13.60 37.19 2.29
CA LEU A 16 12.32 36.97 1.64
C LEU A 16 11.70 38.24 1.02
N ARG A 17 12.04 39.44 1.52
CA ARG A 17 11.62 40.72 0.90
C ARG A 17 12.44 41.14 -0.33
N GLY A 18 13.62 40.57 -0.54
CA GLY A 18 14.46 40.86 -1.71
C GLY A 18 14.11 40.06 -2.97
N CYS A 19 13.47 38.89 -2.83
CA CYS A 19 13.14 38.02 -3.97
C CYS A 19 11.85 38.43 -4.71
N SER A 20 10.96 39.20 -4.10
CA SER A 20 9.70 39.62 -4.76
C SER A 20 9.87 40.73 -5.79
N ALA A 21 11.01 41.43 -5.84
CA ALA A 21 11.22 42.54 -6.78
C ALA A 21 11.90 42.12 -8.10
N LEU A 22 12.59 40.98 -8.14
CA LEU A 22 13.28 40.48 -9.35
C LEU A 22 12.45 39.48 -10.17
N SER A 23 11.35 38.95 -9.62
CA SER A 23 10.46 38.04 -10.36
C SER A 23 9.50 38.74 -11.31
N VAL A 24 9.25 40.05 -11.15
CA VAL A 24 8.19 40.76 -11.89
C VAL A 24 8.69 41.43 -13.17
N LEU A 25 10.01 41.54 -13.35
CA LEU A 25 10.60 42.12 -14.57
C LEU A 25 10.86 41.07 -15.68
N TRP A 26 10.76 39.78 -15.38
CA TRP A 26 10.93 38.69 -16.36
C TRP A 26 9.66 37.87 -16.58
N MET A 27 8.49 38.50 -16.66
CA MET A 27 7.32 37.87 -17.29
C MET A 27 6.42 38.90 -18.01
N PRO A 28 6.82 39.40 -19.19
CA PRO A 28 5.81 39.81 -20.15
C PRO A 28 5.94 39.12 -21.52
N ALA A 29 6.68 38.01 -21.62
CA ALA A 29 6.82 37.26 -22.88
C ALA A 29 6.12 35.88 -22.89
N LEU A 30 5.66 35.36 -21.76
CA LEU A 30 5.01 34.03 -21.68
C LEU A 30 3.49 34.06 -21.46
N LEU A 31 2.91 35.23 -21.20
CA LEU A 31 1.46 35.36 -20.95
C LEU A 31 0.52 35.16 -22.16
N PRO A 32 0.91 35.30 -23.45
CA PRO A 32 -0.04 35.05 -24.53
C PRO A 32 -0.19 33.56 -24.88
N VAL A 33 0.71 32.69 -24.41
CA VAL A 33 0.65 31.24 -24.69
C VAL A 33 -0.20 30.50 -23.64
N ALA A 34 -0.14 30.90 -22.38
CA ALA A 34 -0.92 30.27 -21.31
C ALA A 34 -2.43 30.53 -21.43
N SER A 35 -2.84 31.66 -22.01
CA SER A 35 -4.28 32.01 -22.17
C SER A 35 -4.98 31.19 -23.27
N ARG A 36 -4.25 30.61 -24.22
CA ARG A 36 -4.82 29.74 -25.27
C ARG A 36 -4.91 28.25 -24.90
N LEU A 37 -4.34 27.84 -23.76
CA LEU A 37 -4.44 26.46 -23.26
C LEU A 37 -5.58 26.24 -22.24
N LEU A 38 -6.11 27.32 -21.65
CA LEU A 38 -7.22 27.26 -20.68
C LEU A 38 -8.62 27.25 -21.33
N LEU A 39 -8.72 27.35 -22.66
CA LEU A 39 -9.97 27.28 -23.41
C LEU A 39 -10.11 26.00 -24.25
N CYS A 40 -9.39 24.93 -23.89
CA CYS A 40 -9.57 23.60 -24.48
C CYS A 40 -10.53 22.78 -23.60
N PRO A 41 -11.80 22.57 -24.00
CA PRO A 41 -12.72 21.69 -23.25
C PRO A 41 -12.24 20.23 -23.17
N ALA A 42 -11.21 19.86 -23.94
CA ALA A 42 -10.57 18.56 -23.90
C ALA A 42 -9.78 18.29 -22.60
N LEU A 43 -9.29 19.32 -21.89
CA LEU A 43 -8.49 19.12 -20.67
C LEU A 43 -9.30 19.00 -19.38
N LEU A 44 -10.58 19.39 -19.38
CA LEU A 44 -11.49 19.12 -18.25
C LEU A 44 -12.16 17.74 -18.33
N SER A 45 -11.92 16.97 -19.39
CA SER A 45 -12.45 15.59 -19.54
C SER A 45 -11.56 14.48 -18.98
N MET A 46 -10.51 14.81 -18.21
CA MET A 46 -9.73 13.80 -17.46
C MET A 46 -10.09 13.73 -15.97
N SER A 47 -11.32 14.15 -15.62
CA SER A 47 -11.97 13.80 -14.35
C SER A 47 -13.07 12.74 -14.54
N SER A 48 -13.03 11.98 -15.65
CA SER A 48 -13.81 10.74 -15.70
C SER A 48 -13.05 9.72 -14.88
N GLY A 49 -13.45 9.56 -13.62
CA GLY A 49 -13.00 8.46 -12.78
C GLY A 49 -13.15 7.19 -13.59
N SER A 50 -12.02 6.52 -13.84
CA SER A 50 -12.05 5.17 -14.36
C SER A 50 -12.96 4.37 -13.43
N PRO A 51 -14.03 3.73 -13.93
CA PRO A 51 -14.68 2.71 -13.14
C PRO A 51 -13.59 1.70 -12.78
N PRO A 52 -13.55 1.19 -11.54
CA PRO A 52 -12.56 0.19 -11.16
C PRO A 52 -12.62 -0.93 -12.19
N TYR A 53 -11.47 -1.27 -12.75
CA TYR A 53 -11.19 -2.46 -13.55
C TYR A 53 -12.33 -3.50 -13.45
N GLN A 54 -13.33 -3.39 -14.33
CA GLN A 54 -14.34 -4.42 -14.45
C GLN A 54 -13.67 -5.55 -15.22
N SER A 55 -13.00 -6.41 -14.46
CA SER A 55 -12.82 -7.79 -14.86
C SER A 55 -14.22 -8.34 -15.15
N SER A 56 -14.56 -8.45 -16.42
CA SER A 56 -15.68 -9.27 -16.88
C SER A 56 -15.28 -10.73 -16.66
N LEU A 57 -15.31 -11.14 -15.39
CA LEU A 57 -15.25 -12.54 -14.99
C LEU A 57 -16.56 -13.23 -15.42
N PRO A 58 -16.48 -14.51 -15.81
CA PRO A 58 -17.59 -15.25 -16.40
C PRO A 58 -18.80 -15.23 -15.47
N LEU A 59 -20.00 -15.27 -16.06
CA LEU A 59 -21.29 -15.30 -15.38
C LEU A 59 -21.36 -16.47 -14.38
N GLY A 60 -20.91 -16.22 -13.16
CA GLY A 60 -20.81 -17.17 -12.06
C GLY A 60 -20.29 -16.44 -10.83
N SER A 61 -21.18 -16.22 -9.84
CA SER A 61 -20.99 -15.50 -8.58
C SER A 61 -20.26 -14.14 -8.67
N SER A 62 -21.02 -13.06 -8.54
CA SER A 62 -20.43 -11.73 -8.31
C SER A 62 -19.52 -11.78 -7.07
N TYR A 63 -18.27 -11.31 -7.18
CA TYR A 63 -17.36 -11.17 -6.04
C TYR A 63 -17.98 -10.22 -5.01
N ILE A 64 -18.18 -10.72 -3.79
CA ILE A 64 -18.65 -9.90 -2.68
C ILE A 64 -17.43 -9.53 -1.82
N PRO A 65 -17.10 -8.23 -1.70
CA PRO A 65 -16.01 -7.77 -0.85
C PRO A 65 -16.17 -8.28 0.58
N GLY A 66 -15.09 -8.83 1.15
CA GLY A 66 -15.06 -9.33 2.53
C GLY A 66 -15.51 -10.79 2.71
N LEU A 67 -15.90 -11.50 1.65
CA LEU A 67 -16.13 -12.95 1.73
C LEU A 67 -14.84 -13.76 1.81
N VAL A 68 -13.79 -13.31 1.13
CA VAL A 68 -12.49 -13.97 1.08
C VAL A 68 -11.48 -13.10 1.82
N PHE A 69 -10.61 -13.75 2.57
CA PHE A 69 -9.55 -13.14 3.35
C PHE A 69 -8.19 -13.76 2.96
N ALA A 70 -7.17 -12.91 2.91
CA ALA A 70 -5.78 -13.32 2.73
C ALA A 70 -5.02 -13.14 4.04
N ALA A 71 -4.48 -14.23 4.58
CA ALA A 71 -3.69 -14.24 5.81
C ALA A 71 -2.21 -14.49 5.51
N PHE A 72 -1.33 -13.84 6.26
CA PHE A 72 0.11 -14.09 6.23
C PHE A 72 0.56 -14.75 7.53
N ILE A 73 1.19 -15.91 7.42
CA ILE A 73 1.77 -16.63 8.56
C ILE A 73 3.25 -16.84 8.31
N ILE A 74 4.08 -16.48 9.29
CA ILE A 74 5.53 -16.61 9.19
C ILE A 74 5.95 -17.89 9.91
N CYS A 75 6.47 -18.86 9.17
CA CYS A 75 7.03 -20.08 9.73
C CYS A 75 8.56 -19.97 9.88
N PRO A 76 9.16 -20.58 10.92
CA PRO A 76 10.60 -20.51 11.15
C PRO A 76 11.40 -21.35 10.15
N ASN A 77 10.83 -22.44 9.63
CA ASN A 77 11.52 -23.40 8.77
C ASN A 77 10.56 -23.97 7.71
N GLU A 78 11.12 -24.44 6.59
CA GLU A 78 10.34 -25.04 5.49
C GLU A 78 9.63 -26.35 5.90
N LYS A 79 10.25 -27.15 6.78
CA LYS A 79 9.62 -28.38 7.30
C LYS A 79 8.33 -28.08 8.05
N VAL A 80 8.38 -27.12 8.98
CA VAL A 80 7.24 -26.67 9.77
C VAL A 80 6.17 -26.06 8.86
N ALA A 81 6.58 -25.23 7.88
CA ALA A 81 5.67 -24.66 6.90
C ALA A 81 4.88 -25.74 6.14
N LYS A 82 5.57 -26.76 5.62
CA LYS A 82 4.94 -27.87 4.89
C LYS A 82 3.99 -28.69 5.76
N GLU A 83 4.37 -28.99 7.00
CA GLU A 83 3.51 -29.72 7.94
C GLU A 83 2.23 -28.95 8.26
N ILE A 84 2.35 -27.65 8.58
CA ILE A 84 1.20 -26.77 8.88
C ILE A 84 0.30 -26.63 7.65
N THR A 85 0.87 -26.36 6.47
CA THR A 85 0.11 -26.24 5.22
C THR A 85 -0.68 -27.51 4.93
N ARG A 86 -0.05 -28.69 5.07
CA ARG A 86 -0.73 -29.97 4.86
C ARG A 86 -1.91 -30.15 5.82
N ALA A 87 -1.69 -29.90 7.11
CA ALA A 87 -2.74 -30.02 8.12
C ALA A 87 -3.89 -29.01 7.91
N MET A 88 -3.61 -27.79 7.46
CA MET A 88 -4.63 -26.79 7.13
C MET A 88 -5.51 -27.21 5.97
N VAL A 89 -4.91 -27.75 4.89
CA VAL A 89 -5.65 -28.22 3.71
C VAL A 89 -6.47 -29.46 4.05
N GLU A 90 -5.92 -30.41 4.82
CA GLU A 90 -6.64 -31.60 5.27
C GLU A 90 -7.87 -31.23 6.13
N LYS A 91 -7.76 -30.19 6.96
CA LYS A 91 -8.87 -29.65 7.76
C LYS A 91 -9.78 -28.68 6.99
N ARG A 92 -9.51 -28.43 5.70
CA ARG A 92 -10.24 -27.50 4.82
C ARG A 92 -10.36 -26.08 5.40
N LEU A 93 -9.32 -25.63 6.10
CA LEU A 93 -9.26 -24.29 6.69
C LEU A 93 -8.83 -23.21 5.68
N ALA A 94 -8.33 -23.62 4.51
CA ALA A 94 -7.90 -22.74 3.44
C ALA A 94 -8.17 -23.41 2.08
N ALA A 95 -8.46 -22.60 1.07
CA ALA A 95 -8.62 -23.09 -0.30
C ALA A 95 -7.26 -23.26 -0.98
N CYS A 96 -6.37 -22.28 -0.80
CA CYS A 96 -5.04 -22.23 -1.40
C CYS A 96 -4.02 -21.72 -0.37
N ILE A 97 -2.82 -22.29 -0.39
CA ILE A 97 -1.70 -21.83 0.44
C ILE A 97 -0.44 -21.78 -0.43
N ASN A 98 0.17 -20.61 -0.54
CA ASN A 98 1.42 -20.38 -1.25
C ASN A 98 2.57 -20.27 -0.25
N LEU A 99 3.57 -21.16 -0.39
CA LEU A 99 4.82 -21.11 0.37
C LEU A 99 5.82 -20.23 -0.37
N ILE A 100 6.39 -19.23 0.32
CA ILE A 100 7.40 -18.34 -0.25
C ILE A 100 8.76 -18.67 0.41
N PRO A 101 9.62 -19.46 -0.24
CA PRO A 101 10.90 -19.85 0.34
C PRO A 101 11.93 -18.70 0.28
N GLN A 102 13.00 -18.83 1.07
CA GLN A 102 14.18 -17.96 1.04
C GLN A 102 13.91 -16.49 1.41
N VAL A 103 12.95 -16.24 2.30
CA VAL A 103 12.71 -14.90 2.82
C VAL A 103 13.60 -14.65 4.03
N THR A 104 14.31 -13.53 4.02
CA THR A 104 15.09 -13.03 5.15
C THR A 104 14.30 -11.91 5.83
N SER A 105 13.92 -12.11 7.09
CA SER A 105 13.23 -11.07 7.86
C SER A 105 14.24 -10.18 8.57
N ILE A 106 14.15 -8.87 8.39
CA ILE A 106 14.93 -7.88 9.14
C ILE A 106 14.02 -7.30 10.23
N ARG A 107 14.33 -7.59 11.48
CA ARG A 107 13.58 -7.04 12.62
C ARG A 107 14.16 -5.68 13.03
N MET A 108 13.29 -4.73 13.33
CA MET A 108 13.64 -3.35 13.71
C MET A 108 14.59 -3.26 14.91
N GLU A 109 14.56 -4.26 15.80
CA GLU A 109 15.37 -4.31 17.02
C GLU A 109 16.83 -4.75 16.77
N GLY A 110 17.25 -4.92 15.51
CA GLY A 110 18.65 -5.15 15.12
C GLY A 110 19.25 -6.49 15.55
N LYS A 111 18.45 -7.39 16.13
CA LYS A 111 19.00 -8.50 16.91
C LYS A 111 19.15 -9.82 16.17
N ASP A 112 18.41 -10.10 15.10
CA ASP A 112 18.56 -11.36 14.35
C ASP A 112 18.05 -11.25 12.91
N GLN A 113 18.87 -11.71 11.96
CA GLN A 113 18.43 -12.04 10.60
C GLN A 113 18.21 -13.55 10.54
N GLY A 114 16.94 -13.96 10.57
CA GLY A 114 16.54 -15.35 10.43
C GLY A 114 16.02 -15.62 9.03
N ARG A 115 16.39 -16.78 8.46
CA ARG A 115 15.65 -17.34 7.31
C ARG A 115 14.27 -17.75 7.82
N GLN A 116 13.24 -17.35 7.09
CA GLN A 116 11.85 -17.65 7.40
C GLN A 116 11.14 -18.08 6.12
N VAL A 117 9.99 -18.74 6.30
CA VAL A 117 9.12 -19.16 5.21
C VAL A 117 7.73 -18.59 5.47
N PRO A 118 7.40 -17.41 4.91
CA PRO A 118 6.06 -16.90 4.95
C PRO A 118 5.12 -17.72 4.07
N LEU A 119 3.89 -17.84 4.56
CA LEU A 119 2.75 -18.47 3.91
C LEU A 119 1.73 -17.40 3.55
N LEU A 120 1.30 -17.38 2.30
CA LEU A 120 0.11 -16.64 1.87
C LEU A 120 -1.05 -17.61 1.80
N ILE A 121 -2.08 -17.37 2.61
CA ILE A 121 -3.22 -18.25 2.77
C ILE A 121 -4.49 -17.54 2.30
N GLU A 122 -5.20 -18.14 1.35
CA GLU A 122 -6.51 -17.68 0.90
C GLU A 122 -7.61 -18.54 1.54
N THR A 123 -8.51 -17.88 2.26
CA THR A 123 -9.59 -18.54 3.00
C THR A 123 -10.87 -17.70 2.95
N GLU A 124 -12.02 -18.31 3.20
CA GLU A 124 -13.24 -17.57 3.49
C GLU A 124 -13.16 -16.87 4.85
N SER A 125 -13.81 -15.71 4.95
CA SER A 125 -13.90 -14.88 6.16
C SER A 125 -14.51 -15.65 7.35
N SER A 126 -15.46 -16.54 7.07
CA SER A 126 -16.09 -17.45 8.04
C SER A 126 -15.10 -18.39 8.74
N LEU A 127 -13.99 -18.74 8.07
CA LEU A 127 -12.99 -19.70 8.55
C LEU A 127 -11.81 -19.03 9.26
N VAL A 128 -11.68 -17.70 9.19
CA VAL A 128 -10.58 -16.94 9.81
C VAL A 128 -10.44 -17.24 11.32
N PRO A 129 -11.52 -17.32 12.12
CA PRO A 129 -11.39 -17.67 13.54
C PRO A 129 -10.86 -19.10 13.76
N ALA A 130 -11.29 -20.06 12.94
CA ALA A 130 -10.82 -21.44 13.02
C ALA A 130 -9.35 -21.56 12.61
N LEU A 131 -8.96 -20.86 11.53
CA LEU A 131 -7.58 -20.76 11.08
C LEU A 131 -6.68 -20.13 12.14
N THR A 132 -7.12 -19.05 12.75
CA THR A 132 -6.38 -18.35 13.82
C THR A 132 -6.18 -19.24 15.05
N ASN A 133 -7.19 -20.02 15.42
CA ASN A 133 -7.08 -20.95 16.55
C ASN A 133 -6.20 -22.17 16.23
N PHE A 134 -6.09 -22.56 14.96
CA PHE A 134 -5.20 -23.64 14.54
C PHE A 134 -3.72 -23.26 14.63
N THR A 135 -3.39 -21.97 14.51
CA THR A 135 -2.00 -21.47 14.43
C THR A 135 -1.48 -20.86 15.73
N LYS A 136 -2.33 -20.78 16.75
CA LYS A 136 -1.92 -20.38 18.12
C LYS A 136 -1.20 -21.54 18.79
#